data_AF-A0A0D0SPY3-F1
#
_entry.id   AF-A0A0D0SPY3-F1
#
_cell.length_a   1.000
_cell.length_b   1.000
_cell.length_c   1.000
_cell.angle_alpha   90.00
_cell.angle_beta   90.00
_cell.angle_gamma   90.00
#
_symmetry.space_group_name_H-M   'P 1'
#
loop_
_entity.id
_entity.type
_entity.pdbx_description
1 polymer ?
#
loop_
_entity_poly.entity_id
_entity_poly.type
_entity_poly.pdbx_seq_one_letter_code
_entity_poly.pdbx_strand_id
1 'polypeptide(L)' 'MNAYLLLFFLGGPLVLAIGNLILGPIFNRKIPFAIHLRSFIIATLLYLIGATILYFLLLQDKL' A
#
# COMPACT_ATOMS: atom_id res chain seq x y z
N MET A 1 1.85 19.40 8.52
CA MET A 1 1.62 18.09 9.18
C MET A 1 0.67 17.21 8.37
N ASN A 2 -0.62 17.51 8.24
CA ASN A 2 -1.60 16.56 7.67
C ASN A 2 -1.27 16.01 6.27
N ALA A 3 -0.69 16.80 5.36
CA ALA A 3 -0.37 16.34 4.01
C ALA A 3 0.76 15.29 3.97
N TYR A 4 1.82 15.45 4.77
CA TYR A 4 2.92 14.49 4.82
C TYR A 4 2.50 13.18 5.47
N LEU A 5 1.66 13.26 6.50
CA LEU A 5 1.06 12.12 7.17
C LEU A 5 0.16 11.34 6.19
N LEU A 6 -0.67 12.04 5.41
CA LEU A 6 -1.46 11.42 4.33
C LEU A 6 -0.57 10.74 3.28
N LEU A 7 0.49 11.40 2.81
CA LEU A 7 1.42 10.82 1.84
C LEU A 7 2.15 9.60 2.41
N PHE A 8 2.50 9.60 3.69
CA PHE A 8 3.16 8.47 4.34
C PHE A 8 2.23 7.24 4.39
N PHE A 9 0.97 7.40 4.76
CA PHE A 9 0.03 6.28 4.83
C PHE A 9 -0.54 5.86 3.48
N LEU A 10 -0.71 6.79 2.53
CA LEU A 10 -1.32 6.52 1.22
C LEU A 10 -0.30 6.24 0.10
N GLY A 11 0.94 6.70 0.24
CA GLY A 11 1.97 6.53 -0.78
C GLY A 11 2.24 5.06 -1.12
N GLY A 12 2.49 4.23 -0.11
CA GLY A 12 2.65 2.79 -0.30
C GLY A 12 1.44 2.12 -0.96
N PRO A 13 0.21 2.29 -0.44
CA PRO A 13 -1.00 1.74 -1.04
C PRO A 13 -1.21 2.17 -2.49
N LEU A 14 -0.89 3.42 -2.86
CA LEU A 14 -1.00 3.86 -4.26
C LEU A 14 -0.04 3.10 -5.18
N VAL A 15 1.21 2.91 -4.77
CA VAL A 15 2.19 2.12 -5.54
C VAL A 15 1.73 0.66 -5.64
N LEU A 16 1.26 0.09 -4.53
CA LEU A 16 0.76 -1.29 -4.50
C LEU A 16 -0.48 -1.48 -5.37
N ALA A 17 -1.37 -0.48 -5.44
CA ALA A 17 -2.55 -0.49 -6.30
C ALA A 17 -2.15 -0.49 -7.78
N ILE A 18 -1.20 0.36 -8.18
CA ILE A 18 -0.70 0.39 -9.56
C ILE A 18 -0.07 -0.96 -9.92
N GLY A 19 0.78 -1.51 -9.05
CA GLY A 19 1.43 -2.80 -9.30
C GLY A 19 0.45 -3.96 -9.41
N ASN A 20 -0.46 -4.09 -8.43
CA ASN A 20 -1.33 -5.27 -8.34
C ASN A 20 -2.61 -5.16 -9.15
N LEU A 21 -3.22 -3.98 -9.29
CA LEU A 21 -4.52 -3.83 -9.92
C LEU A 21 -4.45 -3.34 -11.37
N ILE A 22 -3.32 -2.73 -11.78
CA ILE A 22 -3.12 -2.20 -13.14
C ILE A 22 -2.06 -3.02 -13.86
N LEU A 23 -0.81 -2.93 -13.42
CA LEU A 23 0.32 -3.54 -14.13
C LEU A 23 0.23 -5.07 -14.13
N GLY A 24 -0.04 -5.69 -12.97
CA GLY A 24 -0.16 -7.14 -12.84
C GLY A 24 -1.16 -7.76 -13.82
N PRO A 25 -2.43 -7.31 -13.84
CA PRO A 25 -3.44 -7.80 -14.78
C PRO A 25 -3.09 -7.54 -16.26
N ILE A 26 -2.45 -6.39 -16.56
CA ILE A 26 -2.02 -6.05 -17.92
C ILE A 26 -0.93 -7.02 -18.41
N PHE A 27 0.09 -7.27 -17.59
CA PHE A 27 1.22 -8.13 -17.95
C PHE A 27 0.91 -9.63 -17.84
N ASN A 28 -0.05 -10.03 -17.00
CA ASN A 28 -0.30 -11.42 -16.68
C ASN A 28 -1.78 -11.82 -16.77
N ARG A 29 -2.33 -11.72 -17.99
CA ARG A 29 -3.76 -11.95 -18.30
C ARG A 29 -4.30 -13.34 -17.94
N LYS A 30 -3.43 -14.32 -17.67
CA LYS A 30 -3.82 -15.67 -17.25
C LYS A 30 -4.27 -15.74 -15.79
N ILE A 31 -3.84 -14.77 -14.96
CA ILE A 31 -4.15 -14.74 -13.54
C ILE A 31 -5.49 -14.02 -13.35
N PRO A 32 -6.48 -14.64 -12.68
CA PRO A 32 -7.75 -13.98 -12.38
C PRO A 32 -7.56 -12.70 -11.58
N PHE A 33 -8.30 -11.65 -11.93
CA PHE A 33 -8.26 -10.35 -11.24
C PHE A 33 -8.52 -10.47 -9.72
N ALA A 34 -9.33 -11.44 -9.29
CA ALA A 34 -9.55 -11.70 -7.87
C ALA A 34 -8.26 -12.03 -7.09
N ILE A 35 -7.27 -12.66 -7.71
CA ILE A 35 -5.98 -12.96 -7.09
C ILE A 35 -5.16 -11.67 -6.92
N HIS A 36 -5.14 -10.84 -7.96
CA HIS A 36 -4.53 -9.51 -7.93
C HIS A 36 -5.14 -8.61 -6.85
N LEU A 37 -6.47 -8.61 -6.72
CA LEU A 37 -7.18 -7.87 -5.68
C LEU A 37 -6.84 -8.37 -4.28
N ARG A 38 -6.80 -9.69 -4.06
CA ARG A 38 -6.40 -10.28 -2.78
C ARG A 38 -4.96 -9.93 -2.43
N SER A 39 -4.05 -10.00 -3.40
CA SER A 39 -2.65 -9.61 -3.22
C SER A 39 -2.52 -8.14 -2.83
N PHE A 40 -3.25 -7.24 -3.50
CA PHE A 40 -3.31 -5.83 -3.15
C PHE A 40 -3.79 -5.60 -1.71
N ILE A 41 -4.88 -6.25 -1.31
CA ILE A 41 -5.45 -6.11 0.05
C ILE A 41 -4.44 -6.54 1.11
N ILE A 42 -3.84 -7.73 0.94
CA ILE A 42 -2.87 -8.27 1.91
C ILE A 42 -1.62 -7.38 2.00
N ALA A 43 -1.06 -6.99 0.85
CA ALA A 43 0.11 -6.12 0.82
C ALA A 43 -0.16 -4.75 1.45
N THR A 44 -1.34 -4.17 1.18
CA THR A 44 -1.76 -2.88 1.77
C THR A 44 -1.95 -2.99 3.28
N LEU A 45 -2.58 -4.06 3.77
CA LEU A 45 -2.72 -4.29 5.21
C LEU A 45 -1.35 -4.40 5.89
N LEU A 46 -0.43 -5.20 5.34
CA LEU A 46 0.91 -5.34 5.87
C LEU A 46 1.66 -4.00 5.88
N TYR A 47 1.56 -3.23 4.79
CA TYR A 47 2.15 -1.91 4.72
C TYR A 47 1.59 -0.98 5.80
N LEU A 48 0.27 -0.91 5.96
CA LEU A 48 -0.37 -0.03 6.93
C LEU A 48 -0.05 -0.41 8.39
N ILE A 49 0.06 -1.70 8.69
CA ILE A 49 0.53 -2.17 10.00
C ILE A 49 1.95 -1.68 10.24
N GLY A 50 2.86 -1.92 9.29
CA GLY A 50 4.26 -1.47 9.41
C GLY A 50 4.38 0.05 9.52
N ALA A 51 3.63 0.79 8.69
CA ALA A 51 3.60 2.24 8.72
C ALA A 51 3.08 2.77 10.06
N THR A 52 2.04 2.16 10.62
CA THR A 52 1.50 2.52 11.94
C THR A 52 2.54 2.30 13.05
N ILE A 53 3.19 1.14 13.05
CA ILE A 53 4.26 0.82 14.02
C ILE A 53 5.40 1.83 13.91
N LEU A 54 5.89 2.10 12.69
CA LEU A 54 6.95 3.08 12.47
C LEU A 54 6.52 4.47 12.91
N TYR A 55 5.28 4.86 12.62
CA TYR A 55 4.74 6.16 13.01
C TYR A 55 4.82 6.34 14.53
N PHE A 56 4.25 5.41 15.31
CA PHE A 56 4.24 5.51 16.76
C PHE A 56 5.63 5.38 17.40
N LEU A 57 6.53 4.57 16.83
CA LEU A 57 7.85 4.35 17.44
C LEU A 57 8.88 5.44 17.09
N LEU A 58 8.78 6.06 15.90
CA LEU A 58 9.87 6.86 15.35
C LEU A 58 9.46 8.25 14.87
N LEU A 59 8.19 8.43 14.43
CA LEU A 59 7.80 9.60 13.64
C LEU A 59 6.69 10.45 14.28
N GLN A 60 6.03 9.99 15.35
CA GLN A 60 4.88 10.66 15.99
C GLN A 60 5.16 12.12 16.37
N ASP A 61 6.37 12.43 16.84
CA ASP A 61 6.77 13.79 17.24
C ASP A 61 7.51 14.57 16.13
N LYS A 62 7.66 13.96 14.95
CA LYS A 62 8.51 14.48 13.86
C LYS A 62 7.75 14.80 12.57
N LEU A 63 6.49 14.40 12.43
CA LEU A 63 5.75 14.38 11.15
C LEU A 63 4.40 15.10 11.19
#